data_AF-A0A2V5XUH5-F1
#
_entry.id   AF-A0A2V5XUH5-F1
#
_cell.length_a   1.000
_cell.length_b   1.000
_cell.length_c   1.000
_cell.angle_alpha   90.00
_cell.angle_beta   90.00
_cell.angle_gamma   90.00
#
_symmetry.space_group_name_H-M   'P 1'
#
loop_
_entity.id
_entity.type
_entity.pdbx_description
1 polymer ?
#
loop_
_entity_poly.entity_id
_entity_poly.type
_entity_poly.pdbx_seq_one_letter_code
_entity_poly.pdbx_strand_id
1 'polypeptide(L)'
;MKKIIFSLLPAIFLWLGSCCITTAQQSQVAQSDQITTDGQRVIQDDNSPTGRFEPVTVNQWSTSNVGLQFSASLANQVVLVEALDGGTLGIEGESATIHANGTLSFPFQVTDQSGVYRVVVINPAGGDDGTAVVAALVQLEVPAPVD
;
A
#
# COMPACT_ATOMS: atom_id res chain seq x y z
N MET A 1 18.67 -5.51 75.77
CA MET A 1 18.99 -6.50 74.71
C MET A 1 17.69 -7.09 74.18
N LYS A 2 17.34 -6.86 72.90
CA LYS A 2 16.48 -7.73 72.11
C LYS A 2 16.70 -7.39 70.63
N LYS A 3 17.25 -8.34 69.88
CA LYS A 3 17.48 -8.26 68.43
C LYS A 3 16.15 -8.55 67.75
N ILE A 4 15.70 -7.70 66.83
CA ILE A 4 14.65 -8.05 65.88
C ILE A 4 15.26 -7.97 64.49
N ILE A 5 15.25 -9.12 63.83
CA ILE A 5 15.94 -9.46 62.60
C ILE A 5 15.13 -8.94 61.42
N PHE A 6 15.83 -8.26 60.52
CA PHE A 6 15.41 -7.87 59.18
C PHE A 6 15.02 -9.11 58.36
N SER A 7 13.86 -9.06 57.70
CA SER A 7 13.57 -9.93 56.55
C SER A 7 13.25 -9.01 55.37
N LEU A 8 14.11 -9.09 54.36
CA LEU A 8 14.15 -8.30 53.14
C LEU A 8 13.79 -9.24 51.97
N LEU A 9 13.17 -8.67 50.93
CA LEU A 9 12.77 -9.22 49.61
C LEU A 9 11.28 -9.61 49.45
N PRO A 10 10.64 -9.30 48.29
CA PRO A 10 11.26 -9.34 46.95
C PRO A 10 11.26 -8.05 46.14
N ALA A 11 12.21 -8.04 45.20
CA ALA A 11 12.34 -7.12 44.10
C ALA A 11 11.07 -7.08 43.24
N ILE A 12 10.61 -5.87 42.92
CA ILE A 12 9.72 -5.65 41.79
C ILE A 12 10.44 -4.66 40.89
N PHE A 13 11.15 -5.22 39.90
CA PHE A 13 11.55 -4.49 38.71
C PHE A 13 10.27 -4.07 37.99
N LEU A 14 9.78 -2.85 38.26
CA LEU A 14 8.81 -2.19 37.41
C LEU A 14 9.51 -1.75 36.13
N TRP A 15 9.80 -2.73 35.27
CA TRP A 15 10.12 -2.49 33.88
C TRP A 15 8.79 -2.26 33.14
N LEU A 16 8.19 -1.08 33.35
CA LEU A 16 7.15 -0.54 32.47
C LEU A 16 7.81 0.03 31.21
N GLY A 17 8.66 -0.78 30.58
CA GLY A 17 9.14 -0.60 29.22
C GLY A 17 8.19 -1.35 28.30
N SER A 18 7.07 -0.75 27.97
CA SER A 18 6.27 -1.17 26.83
C SER A 18 5.74 0.07 26.12
N CYS A 19 6.65 0.74 25.42
CA CYS A 19 6.28 1.55 24.28
C CYS A 19 5.79 0.60 23.18
N CYS A 20 4.56 0.11 23.31
CA CYS A 20 3.82 -0.40 22.16
C CYS A 20 3.26 0.82 21.43
N ILE A 21 4.11 1.49 20.64
CA ILE A 21 3.60 2.34 19.57
C ILE A 21 3.16 1.37 18.48
N THR A 22 1.95 0.86 18.62
CA THR A 22 1.29 0.01 17.63
C THR A 22 1.03 0.85 16.38
N THR A 23 1.89 0.70 15.36
CA THR A 23 1.60 0.41 13.94
C THR A 23 0.24 0.81 13.31
N ALA A 24 -0.44 1.88 13.73
CA ALA A 24 -1.71 2.32 13.13
C ALA A 24 -1.58 2.57 11.61
N GLN A 25 -0.42 3.05 11.17
CA GLN A 25 -0.13 3.37 9.76
C GLN A 25 -0.03 2.14 8.86
N GLN A 26 0.31 0.96 9.41
CA GLN A 26 0.49 -0.27 8.62
C GLN A 26 -0.85 -0.91 8.22
N SER A 27 -1.96 -0.49 8.84
CA SER A 27 -3.30 -0.97 8.52
C SER A 27 -3.99 -0.18 7.40
N GLN A 28 -3.39 0.92 6.93
CA GLN A 28 -4.01 1.89 6.03
C GLN A 28 -3.47 1.85 4.59
N VAL A 29 -2.43 1.03 4.35
CA VAL A 29 -1.76 0.89 3.05
C VAL A 29 -2.04 -0.47 2.43
N ALA A 30 -1.90 -0.57 1.11
CA ALA A 30 -1.87 -1.84 0.41
C ALA A 30 -0.65 -2.66 0.90
N GLN A 31 -0.89 -3.93 1.18
CA GLN A 31 0.09 -4.88 1.71
C GLN A 31 0.79 -5.64 0.59
N SER A 32 0.10 -5.85 -0.53
CA SER A 32 0.66 -6.43 -1.74
C SER A 32 0.07 -5.80 -3.00
N ASP A 33 0.78 -5.95 -4.11
CA ASP A 33 0.27 -5.68 -5.45
C ASP A 33 0.38 -6.91 -6.33
N GLN A 34 -0.37 -6.89 -7.43
CA GLN A 34 -0.25 -7.86 -8.50
C GLN A 34 -0.52 -7.15 -9.81
N ILE A 35 0.45 -7.17 -10.72
CA ILE A 35 0.31 -6.54 -12.03
C ILE A 35 0.25 -7.62 -13.09
N THR A 36 -0.77 -7.55 -13.94
CA THR A 36 -0.95 -8.46 -15.08
C THR A 36 -1.09 -7.67 -16.38
N THR A 37 -0.56 -8.19 -17.50
CA THR A 37 -0.68 -7.53 -18.83
C THR A 37 -1.39 -8.46 -19.81
N ASP A 38 -2.21 -7.87 -20.69
CA ASP A 38 -2.84 -8.48 -21.88
C ASP A 38 -3.19 -9.98 -21.73
N GLY A 39 -4.09 -10.26 -20.78
CA GLY A 39 -4.78 -11.55 -20.75
C GLY A 39 -4.10 -12.70 -20.00
N GLN A 40 -3.41 -12.43 -18.87
CA GLN A 40 -3.27 -13.30 -17.67
C GLN A 40 -1.85 -13.52 -17.13
N ARG A 41 -0.79 -13.02 -17.77
CA ARG A 41 0.55 -13.17 -17.18
C ARG A 41 0.74 -12.19 -16.03
N VAL A 42 0.98 -12.72 -14.83
CA VAL A 42 1.49 -11.96 -13.69
C VAL A 42 2.93 -11.56 -14.00
N ILE A 43 3.20 -10.26 -14.00
CA ILE A 43 4.52 -9.67 -14.24
C ILE A 43 5.11 -9.02 -12.97
N GLN A 44 4.29 -8.82 -11.94
CA GLN A 44 4.69 -8.41 -10.60
C GLN A 44 3.72 -9.00 -9.57
N ASP A 45 4.24 -9.41 -8.41
CA ASP A 45 3.49 -9.93 -7.26
C ASP A 45 4.33 -9.67 -6.00
N ASP A 46 4.32 -8.41 -5.53
CA ASP A 46 5.22 -7.93 -4.51
C ASP A 46 4.46 -7.56 -3.23
N ASN A 47 5.15 -7.67 -2.10
CA ASN A 47 4.64 -7.21 -0.80
C ASN A 47 5.31 -5.89 -0.42
N SER A 48 4.56 -4.96 0.14
CA SER A 48 5.09 -3.69 0.63
C SER A 48 4.55 -3.37 2.01
N PRO A 49 5.42 -3.13 3.02
CA PRO A 49 4.97 -2.65 4.33
C PRO A 49 4.56 -1.17 4.30
N THR A 50 4.77 -0.46 3.18
CA THR A 50 4.53 0.99 3.05
C THR A 50 3.54 1.34 1.93
N GLY A 51 2.99 0.34 1.22
CA GLY A 51 2.18 0.55 0.02
C GLY A 51 2.97 1.07 -1.19
N ARG A 52 4.31 1.16 -1.13
CA ARG A 52 5.15 1.50 -2.28
C ARG A 52 5.70 0.23 -2.90
N PHE A 53 5.41 0.03 -4.17
CA PHE A 53 5.83 -1.17 -4.91
C PHE A 53 6.98 -0.86 -5.85
N GLU A 54 7.77 -1.89 -6.17
CA GLU A 54 8.87 -1.76 -7.10
C GLU A 54 8.34 -1.44 -8.52
N PRO A 55 9.12 -0.73 -9.36
CA PRO A 55 8.76 -0.52 -10.75
C PRO A 55 8.72 -1.83 -11.54
N VAL A 56 7.66 -2.03 -12.34
CA VAL A 56 7.57 -3.12 -13.31
C VAL A 56 7.79 -2.61 -14.72
N THR A 57 8.57 -3.34 -15.51
CA THR A 57 8.71 -3.04 -16.94
C THR A 57 7.49 -3.51 -17.74
N VAL A 58 6.93 -2.63 -18.56
CA VAL A 58 5.81 -2.91 -19.46
C VAL A 58 6.08 -2.42 -20.89
N ASN A 59 5.29 -2.93 -21.84
CA ASN A 59 5.37 -2.49 -23.23
C ASN A 59 4.63 -1.15 -23.42
N GLN A 60 5.06 -0.36 -24.39
CA GLN A 60 4.30 0.81 -24.86
C GLN A 60 2.86 0.43 -25.23
N TRP A 61 1.91 1.34 -24.97
CA TRP A 61 0.47 1.16 -25.20
C TRP A 61 -0.20 -0.01 -24.47
N SER A 62 0.55 -0.77 -23.66
CA SER A 62 -0.01 -1.92 -22.98
C SER A 62 -0.98 -1.48 -21.88
N THR A 63 -2.04 -2.26 -21.72
CA THR A 63 -2.95 -2.11 -20.58
C THR A 63 -2.59 -3.19 -19.57
N SER A 64 -2.28 -2.76 -18.36
CA SER A 64 -2.08 -3.64 -17.23
C SER A 64 -3.28 -3.59 -16.30
N ASN A 65 -3.70 -4.74 -15.76
CA ASN A 65 -4.59 -4.75 -14.61
C ASN A 65 -3.73 -4.73 -13.35
N VAL A 66 -3.93 -3.68 -12.55
CA VAL A 66 -3.29 -3.48 -11.25
C VAL A 66 -4.24 -4.00 -10.17
N GLY A 67 -3.82 -5.04 -9.46
CA GLY A 67 -4.46 -5.55 -8.26
C GLY A 67 -3.70 -5.09 -7.02
N LEU A 68 -4.43 -4.67 -5.99
CA LEU A 68 -3.89 -4.30 -4.69
C LEU A 68 -4.64 -5.05 -3.60
N GLN A 69 -3.90 -5.56 -2.61
CA GLN A 69 -4.49 -6.18 -1.43
C GLN A 69 -4.33 -5.27 -0.23
N PHE A 70 -5.44 -4.80 0.33
CA PHE A 70 -5.51 -4.07 1.58
C PHE A 70 -5.90 -5.01 2.73
N SER A 71 -5.74 -4.53 3.97
CA SER A 71 -6.37 -5.17 5.13
C SER A 71 -7.89 -5.21 4.95
N ALA A 72 -8.53 -6.31 5.34
CA ALA A 72 -9.99 -6.43 5.33
C ALA A 72 -10.70 -5.37 6.20
N SER A 73 -9.99 -4.72 7.13
CA SER A 73 -10.51 -3.58 7.89
C SER A 73 -10.82 -2.34 7.04
N LEU A 74 -10.25 -2.24 5.83
CA LEU A 74 -10.51 -1.16 4.87
C LEU A 74 -11.56 -1.54 3.82
N ALA A 75 -12.20 -2.70 3.95
CA ALA A 75 -13.25 -3.14 3.05
C ALA A 75 -14.38 -2.09 2.94
N ASN A 76 -14.88 -1.90 1.72
CA ASN A 76 -15.92 -0.94 1.34
C ASN A 76 -15.54 0.54 1.53
N GLN A 77 -14.27 0.85 1.83
CA GLN A 77 -13.81 2.24 1.80
C GLN A 77 -13.66 2.73 0.36
N VAL A 78 -14.06 3.98 0.15
CA VAL A 78 -13.84 4.69 -1.12
C VAL A 78 -12.46 5.34 -1.08
N VAL A 79 -11.67 5.05 -2.10
CA VAL A 79 -10.34 5.62 -2.31
C VAL A 79 -10.32 6.40 -3.62
N LEU A 80 -9.38 7.34 -3.73
CA LEU A 80 -9.06 8.02 -4.98
C LEU A 80 -7.93 7.27 -5.69
N VAL A 81 -7.99 7.21 -7.01
CA VAL A 81 -6.95 6.60 -7.86
C VAL A 81 -6.54 7.63 -8.89
N GLU A 82 -5.28 8.04 -8.86
CA GLU A 82 -4.76 9.13 -9.71
C GLU A 82 -3.51 8.67 -10.46
N ALA A 83 -3.45 9.00 -11.75
CA ALA A 83 -2.25 8.84 -12.57
C ALA A 83 -1.44 10.14 -12.54
N LEU A 84 -0.16 10.07 -12.16
CA LEU A 84 0.67 11.25 -11.94
C LEU A 84 1.54 11.66 -13.14
N ASP A 85 1.81 10.73 -14.06
CA ASP A 85 2.78 10.91 -15.15
C ASP A 85 2.17 10.58 -16.52
N GLY A 86 0.88 10.87 -16.69
CA GLY A 86 0.12 10.50 -17.88
C GLY A 86 -0.39 9.06 -17.82
N GLY A 87 -0.62 8.46 -18.99
CA GLY A 87 -1.36 7.21 -19.10
C GLY A 87 -2.86 7.41 -18.88
N THR A 88 -3.63 6.31 -18.89
CA THR A 88 -5.09 6.35 -18.78
C THR A 88 -5.56 5.28 -17.79
N LEU A 89 -6.34 5.71 -16.80
CA LEU A 89 -7.08 4.81 -15.92
C LEU A 89 -8.36 4.35 -16.65
N GLY A 90 -8.66 3.06 -16.61
CA GLY A 90 -9.91 2.52 -17.15
C GLY A 90 -10.99 2.31 -16.09
N ILE A 91 -11.04 3.18 -15.08
CA ILE A 91 -12.16 3.29 -14.14
C ILE A 91 -13.04 4.49 -14.51
N GLU A 92 -14.33 4.42 -14.19
CA GLU A 92 -15.23 5.55 -14.38
C GLU A 92 -15.02 6.58 -13.25
N GLY A 93 -14.43 7.72 -13.58
CA GLY A 93 -14.09 8.77 -12.62
C GLY A 93 -12.72 8.59 -11.95
N GLU A 94 -12.53 9.20 -10.78
CA GLU A 94 -11.25 9.22 -10.04
C GLU A 94 -11.31 8.42 -8.73
N SER A 95 -12.40 7.70 -8.48
CA SER A 95 -12.62 6.98 -7.22
C SER A 95 -12.95 5.52 -7.45
N ALA A 96 -12.47 4.66 -6.56
CA ALA A 96 -12.80 3.23 -6.55
C ALA A 96 -13.13 2.78 -5.12
N THR A 97 -13.85 1.67 -4.99
CA THR A 97 -14.20 1.09 -3.69
C THR A 97 -13.37 -0.17 -3.46
N ILE A 98 -12.72 -0.27 -2.31
CA ILE A 98 -12.04 -1.50 -1.88
C ILE A 98 -13.12 -2.57 -1.66
N HIS A 99 -12.98 -3.71 -2.32
CA HIS A 99 -13.95 -4.80 -2.23
C HIS A 99 -14.02 -5.38 -0.80
N ALA A 100 -15.09 -6.14 -0.52
CA ALA A 100 -15.33 -6.74 0.79
C ALA A 100 -14.21 -7.68 1.29
N ASN A 101 -13.43 -8.24 0.38
CA ASN A 101 -12.25 -9.08 0.65
C ASN A 101 -10.93 -8.28 0.77
N GLY A 102 -11.00 -6.94 0.75
CA GLY A 102 -9.82 -6.08 0.81
C GLY A 102 -9.11 -5.88 -0.53
N THR A 103 -9.61 -6.43 -1.65
CA THR A 103 -8.97 -6.23 -2.95
C THR A 103 -9.43 -4.94 -3.61
N LEU A 104 -8.54 -4.27 -4.33
CA LEU A 104 -8.86 -3.21 -5.29
C LEU A 104 -8.21 -3.60 -6.61
N SER A 105 -8.94 -3.48 -7.72
CA SER A 105 -8.41 -3.78 -9.05
C SER A 105 -8.85 -2.72 -10.04
N PHE A 106 -7.92 -2.25 -10.86
CA PHE A 106 -8.21 -1.29 -11.92
C PHE A 106 -7.27 -1.47 -13.12
N PRO A 107 -7.76 -1.26 -14.35
CA PRO A 107 -6.92 -1.21 -15.52
C PRO A 107 -6.19 0.14 -15.62
N PHE A 108 -4.92 0.10 -16.03
CA PHE A 108 -4.12 1.27 -16.34
C PHE A 108 -3.34 1.05 -17.64
N GLN A 109 -3.43 2.01 -18.56
CA GLN A 109 -2.75 1.98 -19.84
C GLN A 109 -1.62 3.01 -19.87
N VAL A 110 -0.40 2.57 -20.17
CA VAL A 110 0.74 3.46 -20.42
C VAL A 110 0.71 4.00 -21.87
N THR A 111 1.46 5.07 -22.15
CA THR A 111 1.54 5.65 -23.51
C THR A 111 2.70 5.05 -24.32
N ASP A 112 3.05 5.68 -25.45
CA ASP A 112 4.27 5.39 -26.21
C ASP A 112 5.54 6.02 -25.65
N GLN A 113 5.39 6.96 -24.71
CA GLN A 113 6.56 7.65 -24.16
C GLN A 113 7.30 6.75 -23.17
N SER A 114 8.63 6.66 -23.33
CA SER A 114 9.49 6.00 -22.35
C SER A 114 9.52 6.78 -21.03
N GLY A 115 9.54 6.08 -19.90
CA GLY A 115 9.57 6.69 -18.58
C GLY A 115 8.82 5.86 -17.54
N VAL A 116 8.78 6.40 -16.32
CA VAL A 116 8.05 5.79 -15.19
C VAL A 116 6.69 6.45 -15.06
N TYR A 117 5.64 5.64 -15.13
CA TYR A 117 4.25 6.01 -14.92
C TYR A 117 3.85 5.65 -13.51
N ARG A 118 3.54 6.65 -12.69
CA ARG A 118 3.10 6.44 -11.31
C ARG A 118 1.59 6.53 -11.20
N VAL A 119 1.00 5.56 -10.50
CA VAL A 119 -0.38 5.61 -10.04
C VAL A 119 -0.39 5.63 -8.52
N VAL A 120 -1.10 6.59 -7.93
CA VAL A 120 -1.30 6.68 -6.49
C VAL A 120 -2.73 6.31 -6.13
N VAL A 121 -2.87 5.56 -5.03
CA VAL A 121 -4.15 5.32 -4.38
C VAL A 121 -4.16 6.10 -3.07
N ILE A 122 -5.17 6.94 -2.88
CA ILE A 122 -5.29 7.82 -1.71
C ILE A 122 -6.53 7.40 -0.92
N ASN A 123 -6.34 7.09 0.35
CA ASN A 123 -7.46 6.94 1.28
C ASN A 123 -7.76 8.32 1.91
N PRO A 124 -8.85 8.99 1.53
CA PRO A 124 -9.17 10.34 2.03
C PRO A 124 -9.55 10.34 3.52
N ALA A 125 -9.88 9.18 4.10
CA ALA A 125 -10.23 9.02 5.51
C ALA A 125 -9.24 8.12 6.27
N GLY A 126 -8.02 7.95 5.75
CA GLY A 126 -7.07 6.95 6.24
C GLY A 126 -6.29 7.34 7.50
N GLY A 127 -6.19 8.64 7.81
CA GLY A 127 -5.50 9.14 9.01
C GLY A 127 -6.38 9.02 10.26
N ASP A 128 -5.75 8.85 11.43
CA ASP A 128 -6.45 8.81 12.73
C ASP A 128 -7.23 10.11 13.04
N ASP A 129 -6.87 11.20 12.38
CA ASP A 129 -7.50 12.52 12.43
C ASP A 129 -8.38 12.83 11.19
N GLY A 130 -8.61 11.84 10.33
CA GLY A 130 -9.32 12.00 9.07
C GLY A 130 -8.49 12.65 7.96
N THR A 131 -7.15 12.70 8.09
CA THR A 131 -6.27 13.14 7.01
C THR A 131 -6.15 12.10 5.89
N ALA A 132 -5.91 12.59 4.68
CA ALA A 132 -5.68 11.73 3.53
C ALA A 132 -4.32 11.01 3.65
N VAL A 133 -4.30 9.71 3.36
CA VAL A 133 -3.10 8.87 3.37
C VAL A 133 -2.86 8.31 1.97
N VAL A 134 -1.63 8.36 1.48
CA VAL A 134 -1.24 7.61 0.28
C VAL A 134 -1.21 6.14 0.66
N ALA A 135 -2.24 5.42 0.23
CA ALA A 135 -2.49 4.03 0.55
C ALA A 135 -1.73 3.09 -0.39
N ALA A 136 -1.42 3.51 -1.62
CA ALA A 136 -0.52 2.79 -2.51
C ALA A 136 0.20 3.72 -3.51
N LEU A 137 1.37 3.29 -3.97
CA LEU A 137 2.11 3.83 -5.11
C LEU A 137 2.59 2.68 -5.99
N VAL A 138 2.04 2.62 -7.19
CA VAL A 138 2.38 1.64 -8.23
C VAL A 138 3.16 2.34 -9.34
N GLN A 139 4.16 1.66 -9.89
CA GLN A 139 5.09 2.23 -10.86
C GLN A 139 5.23 1.28 -12.07
N LEU A 140 4.93 1.79 -13.26
CA LEU A 140 5.09 1.05 -14.52
C LEU A 140 6.13 1.76 -15.38
N GLU A 141 7.18 1.07 -15.79
CA GLU A 141 8.26 1.60 -16.60
C GLU A 141 8.14 1.17 -18.05
N VAL A 142 8.11 2.14 -18.96
CA VAL A 142 8.28 1.92 -20.40
C VAL A 142 9.74 2.20 -20.75
N PRO A 143 10.52 1.19 -21.19
CA PRO A 143 11.93 1.37 -21.53
C PRO A 143 12.14 2.36 -22.67
N ALA A 144 13.31 3.02 -22.67
CA ALA A 144 13.75 3.77 -23.84
C ALA A 144 13.95 2.83 -25.04
N PRO A 145 13.71 3.30 -26.28
CA PRO A 145 14.08 2.55 -27.48
C PRO A 145 15.57 2.18 -27.45
N VAL A 146 15.89 0.96 -27.86
CA VAL A 146 17.28 0.53 -28.05
C VAL A 146 17.65 0.90 -29.49
N ASP A 147 18.55 1.86 -29.66
CA ASP A 147 19.10 2.28 -30.95
C ASP A 147 19.95 1.18 -31.63
#